data_AF-A0A9P3PJ92-F1
#
_entry.id   AF-A0A9P3PJ92-F1
#
_cell.length_a   1.000
_cell.length_b   1.000
_cell.length_c   1.000
_cell.angle_alpha   90.00
_cell.angle_beta   90.00
_cell.angle_gamma   90.00
#
_symmetry.space_group_name_H-M   'P 1'
#
loop_
_entity.id
_entity.type
_entity.pdbx_description
1 polymer ?
#
loop_
_entity_poly.entity_id
_entity_poly.type
_entity_poly.pdbx_seq_one_letter_code
_entity_poly.pdbx_strand_id
1 'polypeptide(L)'
;MASNPEQPNRKSSIDGDTRQKLEKRLAERPDKKELIERNVLKDDKGVAPRLIAAREKLERSQLEDKLDHALQQRPKAEELVRGGILIADEAPPA
;
A
#
# COMPACT_ATOMS: atom_id res chain seq x y z
N MET A 1 60.03 -4.59 20.18
CA MET A 1 58.83 -4.15 20.93
C MET A 1 58.12 -3.11 20.07
N ALA A 2 57.12 -3.52 19.28
CA ALA A 2 56.34 -2.60 18.46
C ALA A 2 55.08 -2.21 19.25
N SER A 3 54.93 -0.92 19.53
CA SER A 3 53.80 -0.32 20.23
C SER A 3 52.52 -0.45 19.41
N ASN A 4 51.49 -1.00 20.05
CA ASN A 4 50.15 -1.16 19.48
C ASN A 4 49.49 0.23 19.27
N PRO A 5 49.01 0.58 18.06
CA PRO A 5 48.38 1.88 17.83
C PRO A 5 47.01 1.94 18.55
N GLU A 6 46.82 2.99 19.35
CA GLU A 6 45.55 3.30 20.02
C GLU A 6 44.41 3.40 18.99
N GLN A 7 43.41 2.53 19.13
CA GLN A 7 42.23 2.58 18.27
C GLN A 7 41.42 3.84 18.58
N PRO A 8 40.89 4.54 17.55
CA PRO A 8 40.09 5.74 17.77
C PRO A 8 38.81 5.40 18.53
N ASN A 9 38.70 5.90 19.77
CA ASN A 9 37.49 5.81 20.58
C ASN A 9 36.37 6.67 19.97
N ARG A 10 35.57 6.06 19.09
CA ARG A 10 34.37 6.69 18.52
C ARG A 10 33.30 6.79 19.60
N LYS A 11 33.25 7.93 20.31
CA LYS A 11 32.12 8.27 21.18
C LYS A 11 30.83 8.18 20.35
N SER A 12 29.78 7.54 20.87
CA SER A 12 28.50 7.49 20.17
C SER A 12 27.97 8.91 20.01
N SER A 13 27.77 9.36 18.76
CA SER A 13 27.27 10.69 18.41
C SER A 13 25.81 10.96 18.83
N ILE A 14 25.22 10.12 19.68
CA ILE A 14 23.79 10.12 20.00
C ILE A 14 23.63 10.42 21.49
N ASP A 15 22.94 11.53 21.78
CA ASP A 15 22.58 11.95 23.13
C ASP A 15 21.71 10.89 23.84
N GLY A 16 21.82 10.82 25.18
CA GLY A 16 21.09 9.83 25.98
C GLY A 16 19.56 9.93 25.85
N ASP A 17 19.03 11.15 25.79
CA ASP A 17 17.60 11.41 25.57
C ASP A 17 17.12 10.93 24.18
N THR A 18 17.95 11.11 23.16
CA THR A 18 17.68 10.62 21.80
C THR A 18 17.61 9.09 21.77
N ARG A 19 18.48 8.40 22.52
CA ARG A 19 18.43 6.94 22.69
C ARG A 19 17.11 6.49 23.32
N GLN A 20 16.72 7.08 24.45
CA GLN A 20 15.49 6.71 25.15
C GLN A 20 14.24 6.93 24.29
N LYS A 21 14.18 8.06 23.57
CA LYS A 21 13.08 8.34 22.62
C LYS A 21 13.02 7.34 21.48
N LEU A 22 14.17 6.93 20.93
CA LEU A 22 14.23 5.94 19.86
C LEU A 22 13.74 4.57 20.34
N GLU A 23 14.21 4.11 21.50
CA GLU A 23 13.78 2.83 22.09
C GLU A 23 12.27 2.77 22.28
N LYS A 24 11.66 3.83 22.82
CA LYS A 24 10.21 3.91 22.96
C LYS A 24 9.48 3.77 21.62
N ARG A 25 9.93 4.48 20.58
CA ARG A 25 9.32 4.42 19.24
C ARG A 25 9.49 3.06 18.56
N LEU A 26 10.61 2.38 18.81
CA LEU A 26 10.83 1.03 18.28
C LEU A 26 9.95 -0.01 18.97
N ALA A 27 9.66 0.16 20.27
CA ALA A 27 8.75 -0.70 21.00
C ALA A 27 7.28 -0.54 20.55
N GLU A 28 6.89 0.67 20.15
CA GLU A 28 5.54 0.98 19.64
C GLU A 28 5.39 0.76 18.12
N ARG A 29 6.41 0.21 17.45
CA ARG A 29 6.43 0.06 15.99
C ARG A 29 5.37 -0.96 15.54
N PRO A 30 4.44 -0.57 14.65
CA PRO A 30 3.47 -1.51 14.07
C PRO A 30 4.12 -2.61 13.24
N ASP A 31 3.48 -3.78 13.21
CA ASP A 31 3.92 -4.92 12.42
C ASP A 31 3.80 -4.66 10.91
N LYS A 32 4.63 -5.34 10.11
CA LYS A 32 4.58 -5.23 8.64
C LYS A 32 3.19 -5.53 8.08
N LYS A 33 2.50 -6.55 8.62
CA LYS A 33 1.16 -6.95 8.17
C LYS A 33 0.14 -5.85 8.41
N GLU A 34 0.18 -5.23 9.59
CA GLU A 34 -0.72 -4.13 9.95
C GLU A 34 -0.52 -2.91 9.03
N LEU A 35 0.73 -2.59 8.67
CA LEU A 35 1.03 -1.54 7.72
C LEU A 35 0.48 -1.84 6.31
N ILE A 36 0.47 -3.11 5.90
CA ILE A 36 -0.12 -3.55 4.63
C ILE A 36 -1.64 -3.43 4.66
N GLU A 37 -2.28 -3.92 5.71
CA GLU A 37 -3.74 -3.83 5.88
C GLU A 37 -4.23 -2.38 5.91
N ARG A 38 -3.48 -1.49 6.55
CA ARG A 38 -3.75 -0.05 6.57
C ARG A 38 -3.36 0.67 5.26
N ASN A 39 -2.91 -0.06 4.23
CA ASN A 39 -2.43 0.49 2.96
C ASN A 39 -1.27 1.51 3.09
N VAL A 40 -0.54 1.50 4.20
CA VAL A 40 0.64 2.34 4.42
C VAL A 40 1.86 1.75 3.71
N LEU A 41 2.04 0.43 3.83
CA LEU A 41 3.05 -0.32 3.09
C LEU A 41 2.37 -1.10 1.97
N LYS A 42 2.91 -1.04 0.76
CA LYS A 42 2.42 -1.87 -0.34
C LYS A 42 2.88 -3.30 -0.12
N ASP A 43 1.96 -4.25 -0.30
CA ASP A 43 2.31 -5.67 -0.25
C ASP A 43 3.34 -5.96 -1.35
N ASP A 44 4.54 -6.33 -0.92
CA ASP A 44 5.66 -6.60 -1.77
C ASP A 44 5.52 -7.96 -2.45
N LYS A 45 4.75 -8.94 -1.94
CA LYS A 45 4.54 -10.29 -2.55
C LYS A 45 5.77 -10.91 -3.26
N GLY A 46 7.00 -10.63 -2.79
CA GLY A 46 8.26 -11.07 -3.41
C GLY A 46 8.82 -10.20 -4.55
N VAL A 47 8.16 -9.10 -4.90
CA VAL A 47 8.59 -8.07 -5.83
C VAL A 47 9.60 -7.13 -5.17
N ALA A 48 10.67 -6.79 -5.89
CA ALA A 48 11.67 -5.86 -5.40
C ALA A 48 11.05 -4.47 -5.10
N PRO A 49 11.45 -3.78 -4.02
CA PRO A 49 10.87 -2.49 -3.62
C PRO A 49 10.86 -1.43 -4.73
N ARG A 50 11.89 -1.44 -5.59
CA ARG A 50 12.02 -0.50 -6.72
C ARG A 50 10.98 -0.71 -7.81
N LEU A 51 10.40 -1.89 -7.93
CA LEU A 51 9.44 -2.26 -8.99
C LEU A 51 7.98 -2.11 -8.56
N ILE A 52 7.70 -1.90 -7.27
CA ILE A 52 6.34 -1.79 -6.73
C ILE A 52 5.55 -0.69 -7.46
N ALA A 53 6.14 0.49 -7.64
CA ALA A 53 5.47 1.61 -8.31
C ALA A 53 5.12 1.30 -9.78
N ALA A 54 5.99 0.57 -10.49
CA ALA A 54 5.73 0.16 -11.87
C ALA A 54 4.61 -0.89 -11.94
N ARG A 55 4.60 -1.85 -11.01
CA ARG A 55 3.53 -2.84 -10.87
C ARG A 55 2.18 -2.15 -10.63
N GLU A 56 2.10 -1.24 -9.66
CA GLU A 56 0.84 -0.54 -9.35
C GLU A 56 0.34 0.30 -10.54
N LYS A 57 1.25 0.95 -11.27
CA LYS A 57 0.88 1.69 -12.48
C LYS A 57 0.28 0.77 -13.54
N LEU A 58 0.87 -0.42 -13.74
CA LEU A 58 0.36 -1.41 -14.68
C LEU A 58 -1.01 -1.95 -14.24
N GLU A 59 -1.16 -2.32 -12.97
CA GLU A 59 -2.43 -2.80 -12.39
C GLU A 59 -3.54 -1.76 -12.53
N ARG A 60 -3.21 -0.49 -12.30
CA ARG A 60 -4.15 0.62 -12.49
C ARG A 60 -4.58 0.73 -13.96
N SER A 61 -3.63 0.75 -14.90
CA SER A 61 -3.95 0.83 -16.34
C SER A 61 -4.84 -0.33 -16.78
N GLN A 62 -4.54 -1.55 -16.34
CA GLN A 62 -5.37 -2.72 -16.65
C GLN A 62 -6.78 -2.62 -16.06
N LEU A 63 -6.91 -2.03 -14.87
CA LEU A 63 -8.21 -1.81 -14.24
C LEU A 63 -9.02 -0.75 -14.99
N GLU A 64 -8.37 0.34 -15.42
CA GLU A 64 -8.97 1.39 -16.24
C GLU A 64 -9.51 0.80 -17.55
N ASP A 65 -8.69 0.04 -18.28
CA ASP A 65 -9.11 -0.60 -19.54
C ASP A 65 -10.30 -1.56 -19.34
N LYS A 66 -10.26 -2.37 -18.27
CA LYS A 66 -11.35 -3.30 -17.93
C LYS A 66 -12.63 -2.55 -17.55
N LEU A 67 -12.51 -1.47 -16.79
CA LEU A 67 -13.64 -0.65 -16.39
C LEU A 67 -14.29 0.02 -17.60
N ASP A 68 -13.48 0.60 -18.49
CA ASP A 68 -13.97 1.22 -19.72
C ASP A 68 -14.75 0.22 -20.58
N HIS A 69 -14.23 -1.00 -20.74
CA HIS A 69 -14.93 -2.05 -21.48
C HIS A 69 -16.27 -2.43 -20.81
N ALA A 70 -16.29 -2.59 -19.49
CA ALA A 70 -17.50 -2.90 -18.74
C ALA A 70 -18.53 -1.77 -18.80
N LEU A 71 -18.09 -0.51 -18.82
CA LEU A 71 -18.96 0.66 -18.97
C LEU A 71 -19.57 0.75 -20.37
N GLN A 72 -18.82 0.40 -21.42
CA GLN A 72 -19.36 0.33 -22.79
C GLN A 72 -20.46 -0.73 -22.92
N GLN A 73 -20.33 -1.85 -22.21
CA GLN A 73 -21.32 -2.93 -22.19
C GLN A 73 -22.35 -2.79 -21.06
N ARG A 74 -22.43 -1.63 -20.41
CA ARG A 74 -23.31 -1.43 -19.26
C ARG A 74 -24.78 -1.59 -19.71
N PRO A 75 -25.53 -2.57 -19.17
CA PRO A 75 -26.93 -2.79 -19.55
C PRO A 75 -27.80 -1.63 -19.06
N LYS A 76 -28.85 -1.33 -19.82
CA LYS A 76 -29.81 -0.29 -19.45
C LYS A 76 -30.69 -0.75 -18.29
N ALA A 77 -31.23 0.19 -17.53
CA ALA A 77 -32.15 -0.11 -16.42
C ALA A 77 -33.33 -0.98 -16.88
N GLU A 78 -33.90 -0.69 -18.05
CA GLU A 78 -34.99 -1.47 -18.67
C GLU A 78 -34.63 -2.94 -18.89
N GLU A 79 -33.39 -3.21 -19.35
CA GLU A 79 -32.89 -4.56 -19.59
C GLU A 79 -32.71 -5.33 -18.27
N LEU A 80 -32.30 -4.62 -17.21
CA LEU A 80 -32.19 -5.18 -15.87
C LEU A 80 -33.56 -5.49 -15.25
N VAL A 81 -34.58 -4.66 -15.51
CA VAL A 81 -35.98 -4.92 -15.11
C VAL A 81 -36.52 -6.15 -15.84
N ARG A 82 -36.31 -6.25 -17.16
CA ARG A 82 -36.71 -7.44 -17.94
C ARG A 82 -36.00 -8.70 -17.45
N GLY A 83 -34.74 -8.58 -17.03
CA GLY A 83 -33.97 -9.67 -16.44
C GLY A 83 -34.35 -10.03 -14.99
N GLY A 84 -35.27 -9.29 -14.37
CA GLY A 84 -35.67 -9.51 -12.97
C GLY A 84 -34.59 -9.12 -11.95
N ILE A 85 -33.56 -8.38 -12.36
CA ILE A 85 -32.47 -7.91 -11.50
C ILE A 85 -32.87 -6.62 -10.78
N LEU A 86 -33.64 -5.76 -11.46
CA LEU A 86 -34.10 -4.47 -10.93
C LEU A 86 -35.63 -4.42 -10.88
N ILE A 87 -36.20 -3.83 -9.82
CA ILE A 87 -37.64 -3.68 -9.66
C ILE A 87 -38.09 -2.41 -10.39
N ALA A 88 -39.19 -2.46 -11.14
CA ALA A 88 -39.64 -1.35 -11.99
C ALA A 88 -39.90 -0.04 -11.24
N ASP A 89 -40.26 -0.11 -9.95
CA ASP A 89 -40.53 1.04 -9.08
C ASP A 89 -39.25 1.72 -8.55
N GLU A 90 -38.12 1.00 -8.59
CA GLU A 90 -36.80 1.46 -8.11
C GLU A 90 -35.88 1.91 -9.26
N ALA A 91 -36.38 1.90 -10.49
CA ALA A 91 -35.64 2.36 -11.66
C ALA A 91 -35.44 3.89 -11.60
N PRO A 92 -34.21 4.40 -11.82
CA PRO A 92 -33.97 5.84 -11.83
C PRO A 92 -34.82 6.51 -12.93
N PRO A 93 -35.36 7.71 -12.68
CA PRO A 93 -36.14 8.43 -13.69
C PRO A 93 -35.25 8.71 -14.91
N ALA A 94 -35.86 8.57 -16.10
CA ALA A 94 -35.22 8.73 -17.40
C ALA A 94 -34.56 10.11 -17.60
#